data_AF-A0A550C2F7-F1
#
_entry.id   AF-A0A550C2F7-F1
#
_cell.length_a   1.000
_cell.length_b   1.000
_cell.length_c   1.000
_cell.angle_alpha   90.00
_cell.angle_beta   90.00
_cell.angle_gamma   90.00
#
_symmetry.space_group_name_H-M   'P 1'
#
loop_
_entity.id
_entity.type
_entity.pdbx_description
1 polymer ?
#
loop_
_entity_poly.entity_id
_entity_poly.type
_entity_poly.pdbx_seq_one_letter_code
_entity_poly.pdbx_strand_id
1 'polypeptide(L)'
;MPFAREDREEFDDSFLHPYIDRSQDDEECEGTWAPRALVELRMYQLSETLREKPEWWRKAEDPEIRKKWFEEAKAQQEDVEERWRLTDNMINYTLDELEDYAELRNEATGIECGPYDRIWRSDELIPDDLHAALQAAVKPLEEVPDEEKDWHPGSNGQVLDIVHPSLYPLVYGKSLGKQADGTINTFEPPGADDDGTGILERFVSQRFQWLPSDFAVRNDGSVFLASSYINNIAPEHAGALVPVIEQIMARAVPMWERVLADLRRKDMPVRVGPVIKSKGWYGASKGLACVWPSQAGQPYPEEELDDKELEAWYGRQPKTLPDAPPEYDGALGKREKFVLSMKGRTIQVIVKLANIVLTPDNPLYSGGTWHVEGMWNERIVSTFIYY
;
A
#
# COMPACT_ATOMS: atom_id res chain seq x y z
N MET A 1 -29.37 -7.15 29.45
CA MET A 1 -28.31 -7.83 30.22
C MET A 1 -26.98 -7.39 29.64
N PRO A 2 -26.10 -6.76 30.43
CA PRO A 2 -24.80 -6.35 29.92
C PRO A 2 -23.89 -7.58 29.89
N PHE A 3 -23.41 -7.93 28.71
CA PHE A 3 -22.39 -8.97 28.56
C PHE A 3 -21.06 -8.40 29.06
N ALA A 4 -20.42 -9.15 29.96
CA ALA A 4 -19.10 -8.85 30.47
C ALA A 4 -18.10 -8.77 29.31
N ARG A 5 -17.38 -7.63 29.23
CA ARG A 5 -16.16 -7.50 28.44
C ARG A 5 -15.07 -8.25 29.20
N GLU A 6 -14.71 -9.43 28.72
CA GLU A 6 -13.45 -10.08 29.09
C GLU A 6 -12.32 -9.43 28.27
N ASP A 7 -11.41 -8.78 28.99
CA ASP A 7 -10.01 -8.45 28.70
C ASP A 7 -9.49 -8.78 27.29
N ARG A 8 -9.94 -8.01 26.29
CA ARG A 8 -9.11 -7.72 25.11
C ARG A 8 -8.34 -6.46 25.46
N GLU A 9 -7.01 -6.50 25.35
CA GLU A 9 -6.23 -5.27 25.19
C GLU A 9 -6.97 -4.42 24.15
N GLU A 10 -7.49 -3.26 24.57
CA GLU A 10 -8.11 -2.28 23.68
C GLU A 10 -6.98 -1.73 22.81
N PHE A 11 -6.64 -2.48 21.75
CA PHE A 11 -5.91 -1.94 20.64
C PHE A 11 -6.70 -0.73 20.15
N ASP A 12 -6.04 0.42 20.08
CA ASP A 12 -6.58 1.59 19.38
C ASP A 12 -7.08 1.10 18.01
N ASP A 13 -8.38 1.29 17.75
CA ASP A 13 -9.01 0.81 16.53
C ASP A 13 -8.58 1.66 15.31
N SER A 14 -7.84 2.75 15.53
CA SER A 14 -7.33 3.66 14.51
C SER A 14 -6.17 3.05 13.70
N PHE A 15 -6.02 3.53 12.46
CA PHE A 15 -4.87 3.27 11.61
C PHE A 15 -4.19 4.59 11.28
N LEU A 16 -2.86 4.58 11.19
CA LEU A 16 -2.09 5.77 10.86
C LEU A 16 -2.40 6.26 9.44
N HIS A 17 -2.70 7.55 9.31
CA HIS A 17 -2.90 8.19 8.02
C HIS A 17 -1.55 8.46 7.32
N PRO A 18 -1.45 8.37 5.98
CA PRO A 18 -0.23 8.73 5.25
C PRO A 18 0.19 10.21 5.33
N TYR A 19 -0.63 11.09 5.91
CA TYR A 19 -0.45 12.55 5.88
C TYR A 19 -0.07 13.18 7.24
N ILE A 20 0.29 12.37 8.23
CA ILE A 20 0.70 12.82 9.56
C ILE A 20 2.05 13.55 9.49
N ASP A 21 2.17 14.72 10.12
CA ASP A 21 3.46 15.38 10.33
C ASP A 21 4.26 14.64 11.38
N ARG A 22 5.37 14.05 10.96
CA ARG A 22 6.30 13.34 11.86
C ARG A 22 7.57 14.11 12.15
N SER A 23 7.63 15.39 11.76
CA SER A 23 8.78 16.23 12.07
C SER A 23 8.89 16.57 13.56
N GLN A 24 7.82 16.36 14.34
CA GLN A 24 7.71 16.73 15.77
C GLN A 24 7.53 15.54 16.72
N ASP A 25 7.46 14.30 16.21
CA ASP A 25 7.34 13.11 17.05
C ASP A 25 8.70 12.77 17.68
N ASP A 26 8.84 13.06 18.98
CA ASP A 26 9.93 12.58 19.82
C ASP A 26 9.81 11.06 20.13
N GLU A 27 8.66 10.46 19.81
CA GLU A 27 8.38 9.03 20.03
C GLU A 27 8.95 8.14 18.93
N GLU A 28 9.39 6.94 19.33
CA GLU A 28 10.05 5.99 18.44
C GLU A 28 9.16 5.68 17.22
N CYS A 29 9.60 6.06 16.02
CA CYS A 29 9.12 5.43 14.79
C CYS A 29 9.61 3.97 14.78
N GLU A 30 8.99 3.11 15.58
CA GLU A 30 9.24 1.68 15.55
C GLU A 30 8.84 1.16 14.17
N GLY A 31 9.85 0.89 13.33
CA GLY A 31 9.91 0.05 12.11
C GLY A 31 8.86 0.27 11.03
N THR A 32 7.89 1.15 11.25
CA THR A 32 6.74 1.35 10.40
C THR A 32 7.11 2.15 9.14
N TRP A 33 8.27 2.82 9.19
CA TRP A 33 8.73 3.83 8.22
C TRP A 33 10.24 3.87 8.05
N ALA A 34 10.97 2.84 8.52
CA ALA A 34 12.42 2.82 8.36
C ALA A 34 12.76 2.88 6.86
N PRO A 35 13.51 3.89 6.39
CA PRO A 35 13.85 4.01 4.98
C PRO A 35 14.61 2.76 4.54
N ARG A 36 14.22 2.19 3.39
CA ARG A 36 14.90 1.05 2.78
C ARG A 36 16.11 1.55 2.01
N ALA A 37 17.25 0.89 2.15
CA ALA A 37 18.41 1.22 1.32
C ALA A 37 18.15 0.84 -0.14
N LEU A 38 18.81 1.52 -1.08
CA LEU A 38 18.72 1.19 -2.50
C LEU A 38 19.12 -0.27 -2.78
N VAL A 39 20.13 -0.78 -2.08
CA VAL A 39 20.54 -2.19 -2.20
C VAL A 39 19.48 -3.16 -1.66
N GLU A 40 18.74 -2.75 -0.62
CA GLU A 40 17.62 -3.54 -0.10
C GLU A 40 16.45 -3.57 -1.09
N LEU A 41 16.14 -2.45 -1.76
CA LEU A 41 15.15 -2.43 -2.86
C LEU A 41 15.52 -3.38 -4.00
N ARG A 42 16.82 -3.62 -4.25
CA ARG A 42 17.27 -4.65 -5.19
C ARG A 42 17.06 -6.07 -4.67
N MET A 43 17.13 -6.29 -3.36
CA MET A 43 16.74 -7.57 -2.74
C MET A 43 15.23 -7.81 -2.93
N TYR A 44 14.38 -6.78 -2.75
CA TYR A 44 12.96 -6.87 -3.09
C TYR A 44 12.75 -7.21 -4.57
N GLN A 45 13.47 -6.56 -5.48
CA GLN A 45 13.38 -6.84 -6.91
C GLN A 45 13.80 -8.27 -7.26
N LEU A 46 14.86 -8.79 -6.64
CA LEU A 46 15.28 -10.18 -6.81
C LEU A 46 14.19 -11.14 -6.28
N SER A 47 13.70 -10.93 -5.05
CA SER A 47 12.59 -11.70 -4.47
C SER A 47 11.40 -11.75 -5.42
N GLU A 48 10.97 -10.59 -5.91
CA GLU A 48 9.86 -10.48 -6.84
C GLU A 48 10.12 -11.25 -8.15
N THR A 49 11.27 -11.05 -8.78
CA THR A 49 11.64 -11.76 -10.02
C THR A 49 11.63 -13.29 -9.85
N LEU A 50 11.97 -13.78 -8.66
CA LEU A 50 11.88 -15.20 -8.33
C LEU A 50 10.43 -15.63 -8.11
N ARG A 51 9.62 -14.82 -7.43
CA ARG A 51 8.20 -15.08 -7.14
C ARG A 51 7.27 -14.91 -8.34
N GLU A 52 7.70 -14.26 -9.42
CA GLU A 52 6.98 -14.26 -10.70
C GLU A 52 7.10 -15.59 -11.47
N LYS A 53 8.04 -16.47 -11.08
CA LYS A 53 8.18 -17.77 -11.74
C LYS A 53 6.99 -18.66 -11.39
N PRO A 54 6.43 -19.42 -12.34
CA PRO A 54 5.36 -20.37 -12.04
C PRO A 54 5.77 -21.36 -10.96
N GLU A 55 4.90 -21.59 -9.97
CA GLU A 55 5.14 -22.49 -8.84
C GLU A 55 6.45 -22.20 -8.06
N TRP A 56 6.83 -20.93 -7.96
CA TRP A 56 8.07 -20.51 -7.29
C TRP A 56 8.21 -21.11 -5.88
N TRP A 57 7.10 -21.21 -5.13
CA TRP A 57 7.09 -21.68 -3.74
C TRP A 57 7.53 -23.15 -3.63
N ARG A 58 7.08 -24.02 -4.54
CA ARG A 58 7.53 -25.42 -4.62
C ARG A 58 8.99 -25.51 -5.09
N LYS A 59 9.37 -24.65 -6.02
CA LYS A 59 10.73 -24.60 -6.58
C LYS A 59 11.76 -24.08 -5.58
N ALA A 60 11.34 -23.22 -4.66
CA ALA A 60 12.18 -22.66 -3.61
C ALA A 60 12.62 -23.72 -2.59
N GLU A 61 11.93 -24.86 -2.50
CA GLU A 61 12.31 -26.01 -1.66
C GLU A 61 13.43 -26.86 -2.27
N ASP A 62 13.66 -26.78 -3.59
CA ASP A 62 14.67 -27.60 -4.30
C ASP A 62 16.07 -26.95 -4.21
N PRO A 63 17.05 -27.59 -3.53
CA PRO A 63 18.40 -27.05 -3.37
C PRO A 63 19.14 -26.79 -4.70
N GLU A 64 18.90 -27.61 -5.73
CA GLU A 64 19.55 -27.43 -7.03
C GLU A 64 18.95 -26.24 -7.79
N ILE A 65 17.63 -26.00 -7.63
CA ILE A 65 16.99 -24.80 -8.18
C ILE A 65 17.48 -23.54 -7.45
N ARG A 66 17.55 -23.55 -6.12
CA ARG A 66 18.09 -22.43 -5.33
C ARG A 66 19.52 -22.10 -5.75
N LYS A 67 20.37 -23.10 -5.89
CA LYS A 67 21.76 -22.93 -6.37
C LYS A 67 21.80 -22.32 -7.77
N LYS A 68 20.92 -22.76 -8.67
CA LYS A 68 20.80 -22.17 -10.01
C LYS A 68 20.36 -20.69 -9.95
N TRP A 69 19.34 -20.36 -9.15
CA TRP A 69 18.89 -18.97 -8.98
C TRP A 69 19.97 -18.08 -8.37
N PHE A 70 20.76 -18.60 -7.44
CA PHE A 70 21.92 -17.89 -6.89
C PHE A 70 22.94 -17.52 -7.98
N GLU A 71 23.35 -18.48 -8.80
CA GLU A 71 24.31 -18.22 -9.90
C GLU A 71 23.73 -17.28 -10.97
N GLU A 72 22.43 -17.42 -11.29
CA GLU A 72 21.72 -16.51 -12.20
C GLU A 72 21.71 -15.08 -11.64
N ALA A 73 21.38 -14.90 -10.36
CA ALA A 73 21.38 -13.60 -9.71
C ALA A 73 22.77 -12.95 -9.69
N LYS A 74 23.85 -13.72 -9.60
CA LYS A 74 25.22 -13.20 -9.72
C LYS A 74 25.54 -12.77 -11.16
N ALA A 75 25.22 -13.61 -12.13
CA ALA A 75 25.49 -13.34 -13.54
C ALA A 75 24.71 -12.11 -14.07
N GLN A 76 23.46 -11.93 -13.64
CA GLN A 76 22.58 -10.84 -14.09
C GLN A 76 22.97 -9.45 -13.57
N GLN A 77 24.03 -9.34 -12.77
CA GLN A 77 24.50 -8.08 -12.21
C GLN A 77 25.79 -7.57 -12.87
N GLU A 78 26.17 -8.13 -14.03
CA GLU A 78 27.39 -7.74 -14.77
C GLU A 78 27.39 -6.25 -15.13
N ASP A 79 26.27 -5.73 -15.63
CA ASP A 79 26.12 -4.32 -16.02
C ASP A 79 25.80 -3.37 -14.85
N VAL A 80 25.68 -3.90 -13.64
CA VAL A 80 25.38 -3.12 -12.43
C VAL A 80 26.68 -2.57 -11.87
N GLU A 81 26.70 -1.28 -11.54
CA GLU A 81 27.82 -0.65 -10.86
C GLU A 81 28.16 -1.40 -9.57
N GLU A 82 29.44 -1.66 -9.30
CA GLU A 82 29.91 -2.54 -8.22
C GLU A 82 29.28 -2.22 -6.86
N ARG A 83 29.15 -0.92 -6.52
CA ARG A 83 28.53 -0.47 -5.26
C ARG A 83 27.05 -0.82 -5.10
N TRP A 84 26.35 -1.20 -6.17
CA TRP A 84 24.93 -1.57 -6.15
C TRP A 84 24.71 -3.07 -6.38
N ARG A 85 25.76 -3.86 -6.56
CA ARG A 85 25.63 -5.31 -6.72
C ARG A 85 25.22 -5.94 -5.39
N LEU A 86 24.28 -6.87 -5.44
CA LEU A 86 23.93 -7.72 -4.30
C LEU A 86 25.13 -8.61 -3.98
N THR A 87 25.49 -8.67 -2.70
CA THR A 87 26.50 -9.59 -2.18
C THR A 87 25.96 -11.02 -2.16
N ASP A 88 26.84 -12.00 -1.97
CA ASP A 88 26.43 -13.39 -1.77
C ASP A 88 25.49 -13.54 -0.55
N ASN A 89 25.72 -12.78 0.52
CA ASN A 89 24.85 -12.76 1.70
C ASN A 89 23.46 -12.23 1.37
N MET A 90 23.36 -11.14 0.60
CA MET A 90 22.06 -10.58 0.19
C MET A 90 21.27 -11.52 -0.71
N ILE A 91 21.95 -12.21 -1.64
CA ILE A 91 21.29 -13.18 -2.51
C ILE A 91 20.80 -14.37 -1.69
N ASN A 92 21.64 -14.91 -0.81
CA ASN A 92 21.25 -16.03 0.06
C ASN A 92 20.11 -15.65 1.01
N TYR A 93 20.20 -14.49 1.68
CA TYR A 93 19.11 -13.97 2.52
C TYR A 93 17.80 -13.90 1.74
N THR A 94 17.84 -13.37 0.51
CA THR A 94 16.66 -13.27 -0.36
C THR A 94 16.08 -14.64 -0.71
N LEU A 95 16.93 -15.63 -0.97
CA LEU A 95 16.51 -17.00 -1.28
C LEU A 95 15.92 -17.71 -0.05
N ASP A 96 16.53 -17.53 1.13
CA ASP A 96 16.09 -18.13 2.39
C ASP A 96 14.73 -17.54 2.82
N GLU A 97 14.53 -16.23 2.62
CA GLU A 97 13.27 -15.54 2.89
C GLU A 97 12.08 -16.09 2.07
N LEU A 98 12.33 -16.75 0.92
CA LEU A 98 11.26 -17.36 0.12
C LEU A 98 10.47 -18.43 0.87
N GLU A 99 11.07 -19.10 1.86
CA GLU A 99 10.37 -20.10 2.68
C GLU A 99 9.20 -19.45 3.45
N ASP A 100 9.45 -18.34 4.13
CA ASP A 100 8.41 -17.63 4.87
C ASP A 100 7.37 -16.98 3.95
N TYR A 101 7.78 -16.48 2.77
CA TYR A 101 6.82 -16.02 1.77
C TYR A 101 5.90 -17.15 1.30
N ALA A 102 6.42 -18.37 1.17
CA ALA A 102 5.63 -19.53 0.76
C ALA A 102 4.61 -19.90 1.85
N GLU A 103 4.99 -19.80 3.13
CA GLU A 103 4.05 -20.01 4.25
C GLU A 103 2.93 -18.96 4.32
N LEU A 104 3.21 -17.72 3.91
CA LEU A 104 2.24 -16.63 3.90
C LEU A 104 1.24 -16.73 2.74
N ARG A 105 1.54 -17.52 1.70
CA ARG A 105 0.67 -17.74 0.55
C ARG A 105 -0.58 -18.52 0.95
N ASN A 106 -1.73 -18.08 0.46
CA ASN A 106 -2.98 -18.80 0.56
C ASN A 106 -3.23 -19.60 -0.72
N GLU A 107 -3.12 -20.93 -0.64
CA GLU A 107 -3.32 -21.80 -1.81
C GLU A 107 -4.73 -21.74 -2.39
N ALA A 108 -5.76 -21.57 -1.57
CA ALA A 108 -7.15 -21.57 -2.02
C ALA A 108 -7.58 -20.29 -2.75
N THR A 109 -6.89 -19.17 -2.50
CA THR A 109 -7.25 -17.86 -3.06
C THR A 109 -6.14 -17.24 -3.91
N GLY A 110 -4.99 -17.90 -4.02
CA GLY A 110 -3.80 -17.36 -4.67
C GLY A 110 -3.19 -16.13 -3.98
N ILE A 111 -3.69 -15.72 -2.81
CA ILE A 111 -3.23 -14.51 -2.13
C ILE A 111 -1.82 -14.72 -1.59
N GLU A 112 -0.90 -13.85 -1.99
CA GLU A 112 0.48 -13.83 -1.53
C GLU A 112 0.98 -12.38 -1.31
N CYS A 113 2.14 -12.23 -0.68
CA CYS A 113 2.76 -10.93 -0.52
C CYS A 113 3.15 -10.33 -1.89
N GLY A 114 2.96 -9.03 -2.02
CA GLY A 114 3.37 -8.26 -3.19
C GLY A 114 4.88 -7.94 -3.22
N PRO A 115 5.31 -7.14 -4.21
CA PRO A 115 6.72 -6.83 -4.44
C PRO A 115 7.37 -5.97 -3.34
N TYR A 116 6.56 -5.28 -2.54
CA TYR A 116 7.02 -4.44 -1.44
C TYR A 116 6.18 -4.69 -0.19
N ASP A 117 6.70 -4.24 0.95
CA ASP A 117 6.02 -4.34 2.24
C ASP A 117 4.60 -3.78 2.19
N ARG A 118 3.68 -4.45 2.89
CA ARG A 118 2.26 -4.07 3.04
C ARG A 118 1.48 -4.05 1.73
N ILE A 119 2.01 -4.65 0.67
CA ILE A 119 1.29 -4.94 -0.56
C ILE A 119 0.97 -6.42 -0.57
N TRP A 120 -0.25 -6.77 -0.97
CA TRP A 120 -0.69 -8.14 -1.20
C TRP A 120 -1.28 -8.23 -2.59
N ARG A 121 -1.12 -9.39 -3.23
CA ARG A 121 -1.60 -9.63 -4.60
C ARG A 121 -2.22 -11.01 -4.73
N SER A 122 -2.97 -11.22 -5.81
CA SER A 122 -3.41 -12.53 -6.29
C SER A 122 -3.87 -12.40 -7.73
N ASP A 123 -3.46 -13.35 -8.57
CA ASP A 123 -3.92 -13.46 -9.96
C ASP A 123 -5.17 -14.37 -10.10
N GLU A 124 -5.63 -14.98 -8.99
CA GLU A 124 -6.70 -15.99 -8.98
C GLU A 124 -7.92 -15.54 -8.16
N LEU A 125 -7.84 -14.37 -7.53
CA LEU A 125 -8.80 -13.92 -6.53
C LEU A 125 -10.19 -13.60 -7.11
N ILE A 126 -10.24 -13.10 -8.34
CA ILE A 126 -11.47 -12.79 -9.08
C ILE A 126 -11.65 -13.84 -10.18
N PRO A 127 -12.62 -14.76 -10.05
CA PRO A 127 -12.89 -15.77 -11.07
C PRO A 127 -13.38 -15.18 -12.41
N ASP A 128 -13.15 -15.90 -13.51
CA ASP A 128 -13.51 -15.47 -14.87
C ASP A 128 -15.00 -15.13 -15.04
N ASP A 129 -15.90 -15.86 -14.37
CA ASP A 129 -17.34 -15.61 -14.42
C ASP A 129 -17.71 -14.30 -13.70
N LEU A 130 -17.04 -13.98 -12.60
CA LEU A 130 -17.20 -12.71 -11.90
C LEU A 130 -16.61 -11.54 -12.70
N HIS A 131 -15.46 -11.72 -13.36
CA HIS A 131 -14.91 -10.73 -14.29
C HIS A 131 -15.87 -10.46 -15.45
N ALA A 132 -16.39 -11.51 -16.10
CA ALA A 132 -17.35 -11.38 -17.18
C ALA A 132 -18.66 -10.71 -16.73
N ALA A 133 -19.12 -11.01 -15.51
CA ALA A 133 -20.27 -10.33 -14.92
C ALA A 133 -20.03 -8.84 -14.69
N LEU A 134 -18.82 -8.45 -14.25
CA LEU A 134 -18.43 -7.04 -14.11
C LEU A 134 -18.45 -6.33 -15.46
N GLN A 135 -17.81 -6.91 -16.48
CA GLN A 135 -17.84 -6.36 -17.85
C GLN A 135 -19.27 -6.18 -18.36
N ALA A 136 -20.12 -7.20 -18.19
CA ALA A 136 -21.51 -7.13 -18.63
C ALA A 136 -22.33 -6.06 -17.89
N ALA A 137 -22.08 -5.88 -16.59
CA ALA A 137 -22.77 -4.90 -15.76
C ALA A 137 -22.29 -3.46 -16.00
N VAL A 138 -21.02 -3.28 -16.38
CA VAL A 138 -20.41 -1.98 -16.70
C VAL A 138 -20.72 -1.52 -18.12
N LYS A 139 -20.90 -2.46 -19.06
CA LYS A 139 -21.15 -2.17 -20.48
C LYS A 139 -22.22 -1.09 -20.75
N PRO A 140 -23.39 -1.06 -20.08
CA PRO A 140 -24.38 0.00 -20.30
C PRO A 140 -23.91 1.40 -19.88
N LEU A 141 -22.95 1.50 -18.97
CA LEU A 141 -22.34 2.77 -18.56
C LEU A 141 -21.22 3.19 -19.53
N GLU A 142 -20.61 2.23 -20.23
CA GLU A 142 -19.59 2.50 -21.27
C GLU A 142 -20.20 2.87 -22.62
N GLU A 143 -21.30 2.22 -23.01
CA GLU A 143 -21.98 2.38 -24.30
C GLU A 143 -22.98 3.54 -24.32
N VAL A 144 -22.60 4.66 -23.72
CA VAL A 144 -23.34 5.94 -23.79
C VAL A 144 -22.98 6.70 -25.09
N PRO A 145 -23.82 7.65 -25.55
CA PRO A 145 -23.46 8.53 -26.65
C PRO A 145 -22.10 9.19 -26.43
N ASP A 146 -21.32 9.42 -27.50
CA ASP A 146 -19.95 9.95 -27.37
C ASP A 146 -19.89 11.31 -26.65
N GLU A 147 -20.95 12.11 -26.74
CA GLU A 147 -21.09 13.41 -26.06
C GLU A 147 -21.25 13.27 -24.54
N GLU A 148 -21.69 12.09 -24.07
CA GLU A 148 -21.91 11.76 -22.65
C GLU A 148 -20.73 10.99 -22.04
N LYS A 149 -19.73 10.59 -22.85
CA LYS A 149 -18.53 9.91 -22.35
C LYS A 149 -17.67 10.83 -21.50
N ASP A 150 -17.44 10.44 -20.25
CA ASP A 150 -16.57 11.16 -19.33
C ASP A 150 -15.10 10.77 -19.53
N TRP A 151 -14.44 11.44 -20.47
CA TRP A 151 -13.02 11.21 -20.74
C TRP A 151 -12.15 11.89 -19.67
N HIS A 152 -11.29 11.10 -19.03
CA HIS A 152 -10.41 11.59 -17.97
C HIS A 152 -9.54 12.75 -18.48
N PRO A 153 -9.48 13.89 -17.76
CA PRO A 153 -8.68 15.03 -18.20
C PRO A 153 -7.21 14.69 -18.40
N GLY A 154 -6.63 15.14 -19.52
CA GLY A 154 -5.22 14.90 -19.83
C GLY A 154 -4.87 13.47 -20.25
N SER A 155 -5.86 12.57 -20.41
CA SER A 155 -5.64 11.18 -20.83
C SER A 155 -5.47 10.97 -22.34
N ASN A 156 -5.47 12.04 -23.13
CA ASN A 156 -5.48 11.99 -24.60
C ASN A 156 -6.63 11.10 -25.17
N GLY A 157 -7.78 11.10 -24.50
CA GLY A 157 -8.95 10.30 -24.89
C GLY A 157 -8.75 8.79 -24.74
N GLN A 158 -7.92 8.35 -23.79
CA GLN A 158 -7.64 6.92 -23.55
C GLN A 158 -8.21 6.39 -22.25
N VAL A 159 -8.57 7.25 -21.29
CA VAL A 159 -9.15 6.79 -20.03
C VAL A 159 -10.58 7.28 -19.97
N LEU A 160 -11.52 6.35 -20.01
CA LEU A 160 -12.94 6.61 -19.88
C LEU A 160 -13.34 6.34 -18.42
N ASP A 161 -13.74 7.39 -17.71
CA ASP A 161 -14.23 7.28 -16.35
C ASP A 161 -15.67 6.74 -16.37
N ILE A 162 -15.90 5.59 -15.72
CA ILE A 162 -17.22 4.92 -15.68
C ILE A 162 -17.92 5.25 -14.36
N VAL A 163 -17.18 5.09 -13.27
CA VAL A 163 -17.61 5.51 -11.93
C VAL A 163 -16.44 6.31 -11.37
N HIS A 164 -16.61 7.61 -11.23
CA HIS A 164 -15.57 8.49 -10.73
C HIS A 164 -16.00 9.16 -9.42
N PRO A 165 -15.20 9.03 -8.34
CA PRO A 165 -15.59 9.53 -7.02
C PRO A 165 -15.64 11.06 -6.93
N SER A 166 -15.02 11.77 -7.88
CA SER A 166 -15.13 13.24 -7.97
C SER A 166 -16.40 13.74 -8.65
N LEU A 167 -17.26 12.85 -9.17
CA LEU A 167 -18.59 13.23 -9.61
C LEU A 167 -19.54 13.17 -8.41
N TYR A 168 -20.33 14.23 -8.20
CA TYR A 168 -21.22 14.39 -7.05
C TYR A 168 -20.56 14.34 -5.64
N PRO A 169 -19.39 14.98 -5.42
CA PRO A 169 -18.76 14.99 -4.11
C PRO A 169 -19.54 15.89 -3.14
N LEU A 170 -19.23 15.76 -1.85
CA LEU A 170 -19.59 16.79 -0.87
C LEU A 170 -18.80 18.05 -1.20
N VAL A 171 -19.47 19.17 -1.47
CA VAL A 171 -18.83 20.48 -1.64
C VAL A 171 -19.12 21.34 -0.42
N TYR A 172 -18.06 21.70 0.31
CA TYR A 172 -18.20 22.46 1.55
C TYR A 172 -18.86 23.82 1.30
N GLY A 173 -19.72 24.25 2.23
CA GLY A 173 -20.53 25.45 2.12
C GLY A 173 -21.62 25.42 1.02
N LYS A 174 -21.81 24.29 0.32
CA LYS A 174 -22.81 24.18 -0.77
C LYS A 174 -23.69 22.94 -0.68
N SER A 175 -23.11 21.77 -0.50
CA SER A 175 -23.86 20.52 -0.39
C SER A 175 -24.63 20.48 0.92
N LEU A 176 -25.94 20.25 0.84
CA LEU A 176 -26.82 20.11 2.00
C LEU A 176 -26.82 18.66 2.46
N GLY A 177 -26.76 18.45 3.78
CA GLY A 177 -26.97 17.13 4.36
C GLY A 177 -27.40 17.21 5.81
N LYS A 178 -27.72 16.04 6.36
CA LYS A 178 -28.21 15.92 7.73
C LYS A 178 -27.04 16.02 8.71
N GLN A 179 -27.14 17.00 9.60
CA GLN A 179 -26.16 17.26 10.65
C GLN A 179 -26.39 16.34 11.86
N ALA A 180 -25.41 16.30 12.78
CA ALA A 180 -25.48 15.48 13.99
C ALA A 180 -26.67 15.87 14.91
N ASP A 181 -27.08 17.14 14.90
CA ASP A 181 -28.26 17.64 15.62
C ASP A 181 -29.60 17.35 14.92
N GLY A 182 -29.55 16.70 13.75
CA GLY A 182 -30.72 16.34 12.94
C GLY A 182 -31.20 17.42 11.97
N THR A 183 -30.60 18.62 11.98
CA THR A 183 -30.94 19.69 11.03
C THR A 183 -30.38 19.39 9.63
N ILE A 184 -30.91 20.08 8.61
CA ILE A 184 -30.34 20.07 7.25
C ILE A 184 -29.57 21.37 7.06
N ASN A 185 -28.26 21.27 6.85
CA ASN A 185 -27.39 22.42 6.62
C ASN A 185 -26.18 22.02 5.75
N THR A 186 -25.36 23.00 5.37
CA THR A 186 -24.08 22.77 4.70
C THR A 186 -23.03 22.22 5.67
N PHE A 187 -21.99 21.61 5.11
CA PHE A 187 -20.83 21.12 5.85
C PHE A 187 -19.65 22.07 5.68
N GLU A 188 -18.85 22.20 6.73
CA GLU A 188 -17.55 22.86 6.70
C GLU A 188 -16.43 21.82 6.57
N PRO A 189 -15.26 22.20 6.01
CA PRO A 189 -14.10 21.31 5.99
C PRO A 189 -13.67 20.98 7.41
N PRO A 190 -13.15 19.77 7.65
CA PRO A 190 -12.64 19.41 8.98
C PRO A 190 -11.39 20.25 9.29
N GLY A 191 -11.23 20.67 10.55
CA GLY A 191 -10.06 21.41 11.01
C GLY A 191 -8.83 20.51 11.04
N ALA A 192 -7.67 21.04 10.64
CA ALA A 192 -6.41 20.29 10.55
C ALA A 192 -5.93 19.69 11.89
N ASP A 193 -6.36 20.27 13.02
CA ASP A 193 -6.02 19.84 14.39
C ASP A 193 -7.25 19.35 15.19
N ASP A 194 -8.42 19.17 14.57
CA ASP A 194 -9.68 18.88 15.29
C ASP A 194 -9.62 17.57 16.12
N ASP A 195 -8.71 16.65 15.78
CA ASP A 195 -8.48 15.38 16.47
C ASP A 195 -7.08 15.25 17.09
N GLY A 196 -6.29 16.33 17.13
CA GLY A 196 -4.94 16.32 17.69
C GLY A 196 -3.95 15.43 16.93
N THR A 197 -4.23 15.11 15.66
CA THR A 197 -3.43 14.14 14.86
C THR A 197 -2.18 14.72 14.22
N GLY A 198 -1.90 16.03 14.36
CA GLY A 198 -0.72 16.67 13.76
C GLY A 198 -0.76 16.69 12.22
N ILE A 199 -1.95 16.82 11.64
CA ILE A 199 -2.12 16.82 10.18
C ILE A 199 -1.88 18.23 9.66
N LEU A 200 -1.02 18.35 8.66
CA LEU A 200 -0.79 19.65 8.02
C LEU A 200 -2.00 20.05 7.17
N GLU A 201 -2.42 21.31 7.27
CA GLU A 201 -3.56 21.88 6.52
C GLU A 201 -3.48 21.61 5.01
N ARG A 202 -2.28 21.54 4.44
CA ARG A 202 -2.05 21.21 3.02
C ARG A 202 -2.57 19.83 2.59
N PHE A 203 -2.80 18.93 3.54
CA PHE A 203 -3.34 17.59 3.32
C PHE A 203 -4.84 17.50 3.57
N VAL A 204 -5.49 18.63 3.85
CA VAL A 204 -6.95 18.72 4.02
C VAL A 204 -7.53 19.52 2.86
N SER A 205 -8.45 18.91 2.11
CA SER A 205 -9.20 19.66 1.09
C SER A 205 -10.14 20.65 1.77
N GLN A 206 -9.98 21.94 1.45
CA GLN A 206 -10.89 23.00 1.91
C GLN A 206 -12.11 23.18 1.00
N ARG A 207 -12.25 22.37 -0.05
CA ARG A 207 -13.21 22.59 -1.14
C ARG A 207 -14.29 21.51 -1.21
N PHE A 208 -13.88 20.25 -1.14
CA PHE A 208 -14.76 19.12 -1.31
C PHE A 208 -14.19 17.85 -0.69
N GLN A 209 -15.06 16.85 -0.50
CA GLN A 209 -14.70 15.50 -0.07
C GLN A 209 -15.46 14.46 -0.90
N TRP A 210 -14.80 13.36 -1.25
CA TRP A 210 -15.47 12.22 -1.86
C TRP A 210 -16.40 11.50 -0.88
N LEU A 211 -17.58 11.10 -1.35
CA LEU A 211 -18.58 10.42 -0.54
C LEU A 211 -18.36 8.90 -0.58
N PRO A 212 -18.03 8.25 0.55
CA PRO A 212 -17.94 6.81 0.60
C PRO A 212 -19.33 6.17 0.65
N SER A 213 -19.38 4.90 0.30
CA SER A 213 -20.55 4.05 0.48
C SER A 213 -20.31 3.05 1.59
N ASP A 214 -21.37 2.76 2.35
CA ASP A 214 -21.31 1.84 3.46
C ASP A 214 -21.56 0.41 2.96
N PHE A 215 -20.65 -0.52 3.26
CA PHE A 215 -20.78 -1.94 2.97
C PHE A 215 -20.75 -2.75 4.26
N ALA A 216 -21.76 -3.59 4.47
CA ALA A 216 -21.82 -4.52 5.60
C ALA A 216 -21.10 -5.82 5.27
N VAL A 217 -20.06 -6.16 6.03
CA VAL A 217 -19.38 -7.46 5.95
C VAL A 217 -20.03 -8.40 6.95
N ARG A 218 -20.74 -9.43 6.46
CA ARG A 218 -21.45 -10.40 7.31
C ARG A 218 -20.49 -11.42 7.93
N ASN A 219 -20.97 -12.14 8.94
CA ASN A 219 -20.18 -13.16 9.64
C ASN A 219 -19.75 -14.34 8.76
N ASP A 220 -20.50 -14.63 7.69
CA ASP A 220 -20.14 -15.63 6.69
C ASP A 220 -19.10 -15.13 5.66
N GLY A 221 -18.74 -13.84 5.69
CA GLY A 221 -17.82 -13.19 4.75
C GLY A 221 -18.49 -12.59 3.51
N SER A 222 -19.81 -12.73 3.36
CA SER A 222 -20.54 -12.03 2.30
C SER A 222 -20.61 -10.53 2.58
N VAL A 223 -20.60 -9.72 1.52
CA VAL A 223 -20.62 -8.26 1.61
C VAL A 223 -21.87 -7.73 0.93
N PHE A 224 -22.52 -6.74 1.53
CA PHE A 224 -23.71 -6.10 0.97
C PHE A 224 -23.64 -4.58 1.11
N LEU A 225 -24.17 -3.86 0.11
CA LEU A 225 -24.33 -2.42 0.18
C LEU A 225 -25.36 -2.07 1.28
N ALA A 226 -24.92 -1.34 2.29
CA ALA A 226 -25.74 -0.90 3.41
C ALA A 226 -26.28 0.52 3.19
N SER A 227 -25.53 1.39 2.50
CA SER A 227 -26.02 2.70 2.06
C SER A 227 -27.00 2.55 0.89
N SER A 228 -27.82 3.58 0.65
CA SER A 228 -28.75 3.58 -0.48
C SER A 228 -28.10 3.86 -1.85
N TYR A 229 -26.77 4.01 -1.88
CA TYR A 229 -26.05 4.49 -3.06
C TYR A 229 -24.61 3.97 -3.08
N ILE A 230 -24.11 3.86 -4.32
CA ILE A 230 -22.69 4.01 -4.65
C ILE A 230 -22.56 5.34 -5.39
N ASN A 231 -21.63 6.20 -4.98
CA ASN A 231 -21.50 7.53 -5.58
C ASN A 231 -21.30 7.41 -7.11
N ASN A 232 -21.92 8.32 -7.88
CA ASN A 232 -21.94 8.32 -9.35
C ASN A 232 -22.69 7.14 -10.02
N ILE A 233 -23.18 6.14 -9.30
CA ILE A 233 -24.00 5.06 -9.88
C ILE A 233 -25.49 5.44 -9.81
N ALA A 234 -26.12 5.62 -10.96
CA ALA A 234 -27.55 5.93 -11.05
C ALA A 234 -28.42 4.69 -10.69
N PRO A 235 -29.60 4.87 -10.07
CA PRO A 235 -30.46 3.77 -9.63
C PRO A 235 -30.82 2.74 -10.71
N GLU A 236 -30.98 3.18 -11.95
CA GLU A 236 -31.28 2.35 -13.12
C GLU A 236 -30.17 1.34 -13.46
N HIS A 237 -28.93 1.66 -13.12
CA HIS A 237 -27.77 0.78 -13.34
C HIS A 237 -27.41 -0.03 -12.09
N ALA A 238 -27.81 0.46 -10.90
CA ALA A 238 -27.47 -0.15 -9.62
C ALA A 238 -27.92 -1.62 -9.52
N GLY A 239 -29.09 -1.97 -10.08
CA GLY A 239 -29.64 -3.32 -9.98
C GLY A 239 -28.77 -4.42 -10.61
N ALA A 240 -28.02 -4.09 -11.68
CA ALA A 240 -27.12 -5.04 -12.34
C ALA A 240 -25.69 -4.96 -11.76
N LEU A 241 -25.22 -3.76 -11.44
CA LEU A 241 -23.82 -3.51 -11.07
C LEU A 241 -23.53 -3.74 -9.58
N VAL A 242 -24.42 -3.33 -8.67
CA VAL A 242 -24.19 -3.46 -7.22
C VAL A 242 -23.98 -4.92 -6.79
N PRO A 243 -24.77 -5.92 -7.23
CA PRO A 243 -24.54 -7.32 -6.84
C PRO A 243 -23.19 -7.87 -7.29
N VAL A 244 -22.62 -7.34 -8.37
CA VAL A 244 -21.28 -7.71 -8.83
C VAL A 244 -20.21 -7.04 -7.97
N ILE A 245 -20.38 -5.74 -7.68
CA ILE A 245 -19.48 -5.02 -6.77
C ILE A 245 -19.46 -5.70 -5.40
N GLU A 246 -20.61 -6.07 -4.84
CA GLU A 246 -20.71 -6.81 -3.56
C GLU A 246 -19.86 -8.09 -3.55
N GLN A 247 -19.89 -8.87 -4.64
CA GLN A 247 -19.07 -10.07 -4.78
C GLN A 247 -17.57 -9.75 -4.88
N ILE A 248 -17.18 -8.72 -5.62
CA ILE A 248 -15.78 -8.26 -5.69
C ILE A 248 -15.31 -7.77 -4.31
N MET A 249 -16.13 -6.99 -3.59
CA MET A 249 -15.83 -6.52 -2.25
C MET A 249 -15.61 -7.69 -1.28
N ALA A 250 -16.42 -8.75 -1.37
CA ALA A 250 -16.22 -9.96 -0.57
C ALA A 250 -14.86 -10.64 -0.84
N ARG A 251 -14.32 -10.54 -2.07
CA ARG A 251 -12.97 -11.00 -2.41
C ARG A 251 -11.88 -10.04 -1.96
N ALA A 252 -12.15 -8.73 -1.94
CA ALA A 252 -11.22 -7.70 -1.47
C ALA A 252 -11.04 -7.69 0.05
N VAL A 253 -12.07 -8.08 0.83
CA VAL A 253 -12.01 -8.07 2.31
C VAL A 253 -10.78 -8.80 2.87
N PRO A 254 -10.48 -10.07 2.49
CA PRO A 254 -9.26 -10.74 2.96
C PRO A 254 -7.95 -10.01 2.61
N MET A 255 -7.92 -9.27 1.51
CA MET A 255 -6.75 -8.48 1.09
C MET A 255 -6.57 -7.26 1.99
N TRP A 256 -7.65 -6.51 2.25
CA TRP A 256 -7.62 -5.39 3.18
C TRP A 256 -7.28 -5.84 4.60
N GLU A 257 -7.85 -6.94 5.07
CA GLU A 257 -7.52 -7.50 6.39
C GLU A 257 -6.01 -7.73 6.55
N ARG A 258 -5.33 -8.18 5.48
CA ARG A 258 -3.87 -8.40 5.46
C ARG A 258 -3.08 -7.10 5.48
N VAL A 259 -3.44 -6.14 4.62
CA VAL A 259 -2.79 -4.83 4.60
C VAL A 259 -2.94 -4.12 5.94
N LEU A 260 -4.15 -4.13 6.51
CA LEU A 260 -4.43 -3.53 7.82
C LEU A 260 -3.75 -4.27 8.96
N ALA A 261 -3.66 -5.61 8.90
CA ALA A 261 -2.87 -6.37 9.85
C ALA A 261 -1.38 -6.00 9.77
N ASP A 262 -0.82 -5.82 8.57
CA ASP A 262 0.55 -5.36 8.38
C ASP A 262 0.78 -3.93 8.92
N LEU A 263 -0.19 -3.03 8.76
CA LEU A 263 -0.14 -1.69 9.32
C LEU A 263 -0.15 -1.71 10.86
N ARG A 264 -0.95 -2.59 11.48
CA ARG A 264 -1.01 -2.73 12.95
C ARG A 264 0.23 -3.38 13.55
N ARG A 265 0.92 -4.26 12.80
CA ARG A 265 2.17 -4.90 13.25
C ARG A 265 3.32 -3.91 13.44
N LYS A 266 3.21 -2.68 12.91
CA LYS A 266 4.21 -1.60 12.93
C LYS A 266 5.51 -1.99 12.22
N ASP A 267 6.29 -2.94 12.75
CA ASP A 267 7.61 -3.30 12.25
C ASP A 267 7.55 -4.25 11.03
N MET A 268 8.20 -3.82 9.95
CA MET A 268 8.54 -4.68 8.81
C MET A 268 10.02 -5.04 8.85
N PRO A 269 10.42 -6.30 8.58
CA PRO A 269 11.83 -6.70 8.61
C PRO A 269 12.70 -5.82 7.72
N VAL A 270 13.90 -5.50 8.23
CA VAL A 270 14.95 -4.83 7.46
C VAL A 270 16.00 -5.88 7.15
N ARG A 271 16.38 -6.00 5.87
CA ARG A 271 17.27 -7.07 5.39
C ARG A 271 18.74 -6.72 5.48
N VAL A 272 19.03 -5.44 5.69
CA VAL A 272 20.37 -4.87 5.72
C VAL A 272 20.58 -4.19 7.07
N GLY A 273 21.79 -4.22 7.62
CA GLY A 273 22.08 -3.51 8.87
C GLY A 273 23.14 -4.14 9.75
N PRO A 274 23.50 -3.48 10.86
CA PRO A 274 22.60 -3.36 12.00
C PRO A 274 21.65 -2.16 11.89
N VAL A 275 20.40 -2.38 12.29
CA VAL A 275 19.44 -1.30 12.54
C VAL A 275 19.80 -0.66 13.88
N ILE A 276 20.16 0.63 13.86
CA ILE A 276 20.51 1.36 15.07
C ILE A 276 19.42 2.36 15.45
N LYS A 277 19.40 2.73 16.72
CA LYS A 277 18.70 3.92 17.19
C LYS A 277 19.68 5.10 17.14
N SER A 278 19.36 6.15 16.39
CA SER A 278 20.13 7.40 16.39
C SER A 278 19.23 8.59 16.70
N LYS A 279 19.71 9.52 17.54
CA LYS A 279 19.06 10.83 17.70
C LYS A 279 19.56 11.76 16.59
N GLY A 280 18.69 12.10 15.66
CA GLY A 280 18.94 13.09 14.61
C GLY A 280 18.37 14.46 14.97
N TRP A 281 18.54 15.44 14.07
CA TRP A 281 17.99 16.81 14.20
C TRP A 281 16.45 16.85 14.23
N TYR A 282 15.79 15.79 13.74
CA TYR A 282 14.33 15.63 13.67
C TYR A 282 13.81 14.50 14.57
N GLY A 283 14.49 14.20 15.69
CA GLY A 283 14.06 13.16 16.64
C GLY A 283 14.83 11.84 16.53
N ALA A 284 14.38 10.80 17.25
CA ALA A 284 15.01 9.49 17.27
C ALA A 284 14.58 8.63 16.06
N SER A 285 15.53 8.27 15.19
CA SER A 285 15.29 7.38 14.05
C SER A 285 15.78 5.94 14.34
N LYS A 286 14.92 4.94 14.11
CA LYS A 286 15.35 3.55 13.88
C LYS A 286 15.63 3.38 12.39
N GLY A 287 16.84 3.00 12.03
CA GLY A 287 17.20 2.83 10.64
C GLY A 287 18.57 2.21 10.47
N LEU A 288 19.00 2.10 9.22
CA LEU A 288 20.37 1.67 8.94
C LEU A 288 21.36 2.57 9.65
N ALA A 289 22.37 1.96 10.28
CA ALA A 289 23.49 2.72 10.77
C ALA A 289 24.04 3.60 9.66
N CYS A 290 24.36 4.85 10.02
CA CYS A 290 25.12 5.71 9.16
C CYS A 290 26.37 4.93 8.71
N VAL A 291 26.55 4.76 7.40
CA VAL A 291 27.70 4.06 6.79
C VAL A 291 29.01 4.79 7.03
N TRP A 292 28.92 5.96 7.65
CA TRP A 292 29.98 6.74 8.25
C TRP A 292 30.01 6.57 9.78
N PRO A 293 30.12 5.34 10.34
CA PRO A 293 30.24 5.21 11.77
C PRO A 293 31.61 5.73 12.21
N SER A 294 31.65 6.31 13.40
CA SER A 294 32.84 6.75 14.13
C SER A 294 33.91 5.67 14.35
N GLN A 295 33.70 4.44 13.87
CA GLN A 295 34.62 3.30 14.00
C GLN A 295 35.04 2.67 12.66
N ALA A 296 34.51 3.13 11.52
CA ALA A 296 35.02 2.71 10.20
C ALA A 296 35.49 3.90 9.35
N GLY A 297 34.94 5.10 9.59
CA GLY A 297 35.34 6.35 8.94
C GLY A 297 35.81 7.42 9.93
N GLN A 298 36.30 8.55 9.41
CA GLN A 298 36.54 9.71 10.27
C GLN A 298 35.18 10.20 10.80
N PRO A 299 35.03 10.52 12.10
CA PRO A 299 33.79 11.07 12.64
C PRO A 299 33.37 12.31 11.86
N TYR A 300 32.06 12.57 11.82
CA TYR A 300 31.56 13.82 11.23
C TYR A 300 32.23 15.00 11.95
N PRO A 301 32.80 15.98 11.24
CA PRO A 301 33.53 17.06 11.88
C PRO A 301 32.62 17.86 12.82
N GLU A 302 33.14 18.21 13.99
CA GLU A 302 32.41 19.07 14.95
C GLU A 302 32.27 20.52 14.44
N GLU A 303 33.10 20.90 13.47
CA GLU A 303 33.10 22.21 12.82
C GLU A 303 32.14 22.21 11.63
N GLU A 304 31.41 23.31 11.43
CA GLU A 304 30.61 23.52 10.22
C GLU A 304 31.53 23.49 8.99
N LEU A 305 31.33 22.50 8.13
CA LEU A 305 32.03 22.38 6.85
C LEU A 305 31.30 23.22 5.80
N ASP A 306 32.07 23.87 4.91
CA ASP A 306 31.49 24.35 3.67
C ASP A 306 31.14 23.18 2.72
N ASP A 307 30.34 23.45 1.67
CA ASP A 307 29.88 22.43 0.72
C ASP A 307 31.04 21.62 0.10
N LYS A 308 32.19 22.27 -0.13
CA LYS A 308 33.35 21.65 -0.78
C LYS A 308 34.12 20.76 0.21
N GLU A 309 34.23 21.19 1.45
CA GLU A 309 34.83 20.41 2.54
C GLU A 309 33.98 19.20 2.90
N LEU A 310 32.65 19.35 2.87
CA LEU A 310 31.69 18.27 3.07
C LEU A 310 31.80 17.21 1.97
N GLU A 311 31.83 17.60 0.70
CA GLU A 311 32.06 16.71 -0.45
C GLU A 311 33.41 15.97 -0.34
N ALA A 312 34.48 16.70 0.01
CA ALA A 312 35.80 16.10 0.19
C ALA A 312 35.84 15.13 1.39
N TRP A 313 35.08 15.41 2.45
CA TRP A 313 34.93 14.53 3.60
C TRP A 313 34.20 13.25 3.21
N TYR A 314 33.03 13.34 2.55
CA TYR A 314 32.29 12.17 2.04
C TYR A 314 33.15 11.30 1.11
N GLY A 315 33.97 11.93 0.25
CA GLY A 315 34.86 11.21 -0.68
C GLY A 315 35.94 10.36 -0.02
N ARG A 316 36.32 10.64 1.24
CA ARG A 316 37.36 9.90 2.01
C ARG A 316 36.81 8.73 2.82
N GLN A 317 35.51 8.62 2.90
CA GLN A 317 34.87 7.65 3.77
C GLN A 317 34.89 6.24 3.16
N PRO A 318 34.83 5.18 4.00
CA PRO A 318 34.66 3.83 3.51
C PRO A 318 33.39 3.75 2.65
N LYS A 319 33.54 3.23 1.43
CA LYS A 319 32.42 3.05 0.51
C LYS A 319 31.76 1.68 0.68
N THR A 320 31.88 1.08 1.86
CA THR A 320 31.31 -0.24 2.15
C THR A 320 29.88 -0.05 2.63
N LEU A 321 28.92 -0.41 1.79
CA LEU A 321 27.52 -0.43 2.20
C LEU A 321 27.30 -1.53 3.25
N PRO A 322 26.34 -1.36 4.18
CA PRO A 322 25.95 -2.41 5.09
C PRO A 322 25.48 -3.62 4.29
N ASP A 323 25.87 -4.80 4.78
CA ASP A 323 25.51 -6.08 4.16
C ASP A 323 24.23 -6.65 4.82
N ALA A 324 23.66 -7.69 4.21
CA ALA A 324 22.68 -8.53 4.88
C ALA A 324 23.36 -9.44 5.93
N PRO A 325 22.64 -9.87 6.98
CA PRO A 325 23.12 -10.93 7.87
C PRO A 325 23.52 -12.18 7.07
N PRO A 326 24.55 -12.94 7.53
CA PRO A 326 25.01 -14.13 6.83
C PRO A 326 23.98 -15.27 6.80
N GLU A 327 23.00 -15.24 7.71
CA GLU A 327 21.91 -16.20 7.80
C GLU A 327 20.59 -15.45 7.93
N TYR A 328 19.57 -15.93 7.22
CA TYR A 328 18.21 -15.45 7.40
C TYR A 328 17.71 -15.84 8.79
N ASP A 329 17.11 -14.88 9.50
CA ASP A 329 16.68 -15.05 10.88
C ASP A 329 15.21 -15.48 11.00
N GLY A 330 14.51 -15.78 9.91
CA GLY A 330 13.08 -16.12 9.97
C GLY A 330 12.20 -14.92 10.33
N ALA A 331 12.66 -13.68 10.07
CA ALA A 331 11.97 -12.48 10.52
C ALA A 331 10.52 -12.38 10.03
N LEU A 332 10.20 -12.85 8.82
CA LEU A 332 8.83 -12.87 8.31
C LEU A 332 7.94 -13.91 9.01
N GLY A 333 8.43 -15.12 9.25
CA GLY A 333 7.71 -16.20 9.91
C GLY A 333 7.52 -15.97 11.41
N LYS A 334 8.43 -15.22 12.04
CA LYS A 334 8.34 -14.76 13.45
C LYS A 334 7.29 -13.68 13.67
N ARG A 335 6.73 -13.09 12.62
CA ARG A 335 5.70 -12.04 12.75
C ARG A 335 4.49 -12.63 13.46
N GLU A 336 3.97 -11.91 14.45
CA GLU A 336 2.72 -12.31 15.09
C GLU A 336 1.65 -12.50 14.01
N LYS A 337 1.02 -13.68 14.02
CA LYS A 337 -0.12 -14.02 13.16
C LYS A 337 -1.38 -13.29 13.67
N PHE A 338 -1.29 -11.97 13.78
CA PHE A 338 -2.43 -11.11 14.04
C PHE A 338 -3.41 -11.25 12.88
N VAL A 339 -4.64 -11.61 13.20
CA VAL A 339 -5.72 -11.71 12.21
C VAL A 339 -6.68 -10.55 12.47
N LEU A 340 -6.61 -9.55 11.59
CA LEU A 340 -7.67 -8.57 11.52
C LEU A 340 -8.89 -9.22 10.85
N SER A 341 -10.07 -9.04 11.42
CA SER A 341 -11.33 -9.50 10.82
C SER A 341 -12.29 -8.34 10.69
N MET A 342 -12.78 -8.13 9.47
CA MET A 342 -13.84 -7.17 9.15
C MET A 342 -15.24 -7.78 9.31
N LYS A 343 -15.34 -9.09 9.55
CA LYS A 343 -16.63 -9.77 9.72
C LYS A 343 -17.46 -9.16 10.84
N GLY A 344 -18.74 -8.92 10.56
CA GLY A 344 -19.68 -8.29 11.46
C GLY A 344 -19.54 -6.77 11.56
N ARG A 345 -18.70 -6.14 10.72
CA ARG A 345 -18.51 -4.68 10.68
C ARG A 345 -19.09 -4.08 9.41
N THR A 346 -19.43 -2.80 9.48
CA THR A 346 -19.67 -1.96 8.30
C THR A 346 -18.38 -1.23 7.96
N ILE A 347 -18.00 -1.24 6.69
CA ILE A 347 -16.83 -0.54 6.15
C ILE A 347 -17.28 0.56 5.18
N GLN A 348 -16.49 1.62 5.09
CA GLN A 348 -16.70 2.71 4.14
C GLN A 348 -15.78 2.51 2.94
N VAL A 349 -16.35 2.52 1.73
CA VAL A 349 -15.60 2.27 0.49
C VAL A 349 -15.96 3.31 -0.56
N ILE A 350 -14.93 3.88 -1.18
CA ILE A 350 -15.06 4.76 -2.34
C ILE A 350 -14.81 3.89 -3.57
N VAL A 351 -15.79 3.82 -4.48
CA VAL A 351 -15.70 3.00 -5.70
C VAL A 351 -15.25 3.88 -6.85
N LYS A 352 -14.26 3.39 -7.61
CA LYS A 352 -13.80 3.97 -8.87
C LYS A 352 -13.72 2.87 -9.91
N LEU A 353 -14.27 3.13 -11.10
CA LEU A 353 -14.18 2.25 -12.27
C LEU A 353 -13.82 3.12 -13.47
N ALA A 354 -12.82 2.68 -14.23
CA ALA A 354 -12.41 3.33 -15.46
C ALA A 354 -11.98 2.28 -16.48
N ASN A 355 -12.09 2.60 -17.76
CA ASN A 355 -11.65 1.75 -18.84
C ASN A 355 -10.51 2.43 -19.62
N ILE A 356 -9.52 1.65 -20.05
CA ILE A 356 -8.42 2.11 -20.89
C ILE A 356 -8.74 1.76 -22.34
N VAL A 357 -9.04 2.78 -23.13
CA VAL A 357 -9.36 2.68 -24.56
C VAL A 357 -8.11 2.90 -25.39
N LEU A 358 -7.64 1.83 -26.04
CA LEU A 358 -6.55 1.88 -27.01
C LEU A 358 -7.10 1.83 -28.43
N THR A 359 -6.60 2.71 -29.29
CA THR A 359 -6.98 2.77 -30.71
C THR A 359 -5.74 2.59 -31.58
N PRO A 360 -5.87 2.29 -32.89
CA PRO A 360 -4.72 2.28 -33.79
C PRO A 360 -3.95 3.61 -33.81
N ASP A 361 -4.65 4.74 -33.67
CA ASP A 361 -4.03 6.07 -33.63
C ASP A 361 -3.41 6.39 -32.26
N ASN A 362 -3.89 5.75 -31.20
CA ASN A 362 -3.35 5.88 -29.85
C ASN A 362 -3.21 4.51 -29.15
N PRO A 363 -2.20 3.70 -29.55
CA PRO A 363 -2.12 2.28 -29.18
C PRO A 363 -1.38 2.01 -27.87
N LEU A 364 -0.80 3.03 -27.25
CA LEU A 364 0.03 2.90 -26.05
C LEU A 364 -0.52 3.78 -24.94
N TYR A 365 -0.71 3.21 -23.75
CA TYR A 365 -1.03 3.94 -22.54
C TYR A 365 0.13 3.83 -21.56
N SER A 366 0.70 4.97 -21.15
CA SER A 366 1.88 5.03 -20.29
C SER A 366 1.59 4.75 -18.81
N GLY A 367 0.33 4.51 -18.45
CA GLY A 367 -0.12 4.43 -17.06
C GLY A 367 -0.52 5.79 -16.49
N GLY A 368 -1.21 5.76 -15.35
CA GLY A 368 -1.61 6.95 -14.60
C GLY A 368 -0.46 7.53 -13.77
N THR A 369 -0.66 8.73 -13.23
CA THR A 369 0.30 9.35 -12.32
C THR A 369 0.28 8.67 -10.96
N TRP A 370 1.46 8.38 -10.40
CA TRP A 370 1.58 7.88 -9.03
C TRP A 370 1.16 8.95 -8.03
N HIS A 371 0.19 8.63 -7.18
CA HIS A 371 -0.28 9.49 -6.11
C HIS A 371 -0.90 8.64 -4.99
N VAL A 372 -1.06 9.24 -3.81
CA VAL A 372 -1.88 8.67 -2.75
C VAL A 372 -3.33 9.03 -3.05
N GLU A 373 -4.23 8.04 -2.98
CA GLU A 373 -5.66 8.26 -3.22
C GLU A 373 -6.28 9.11 -2.11
N GLY A 374 -7.04 10.13 -2.49
CA GLY A 374 -7.73 11.04 -1.57
C GLY A 374 -6.81 11.95 -0.75
N MET A 375 -7.43 12.76 0.09
CA MET A 375 -6.81 13.64 1.07
C MET A 375 -7.18 13.15 2.49
N TRP A 376 -6.78 13.88 3.53
CA TRP A 376 -7.07 13.47 4.91
C TRP A 376 -8.56 13.37 5.22
N ASN A 377 -9.36 14.24 4.62
CA ASN A 377 -10.82 14.28 4.77
C ASN A 377 -11.52 12.99 4.26
N GLU A 378 -10.95 12.25 3.30
CA GLU A 378 -11.49 10.95 2.86
C GLU A 378 -11.11 9.78 3.80
N ARG A 379 -10.08 9.92 4.64
CA ARG A 379 -9.61 8.89 5.59
C ARG A 379 -9.33 7.52 4.95
N ILE A 380 -8.79 7.50 3.72
CA ILE A 380 -8.47 6.26 3.00
C ILE A 380 -7.24 5.59 3.64
N VAL A 381 -7.42 4.38 4.17
CA VAL A 381 -6.37 3.60 4.84
C VAL A 381 -5.78 2.49 3.95
N SER A 382 -6.52 2.02 2.95
CA SER A 382 -6.09 0.96 2.05
C SER A 382 -6.83 1.04 0.72
N THR A 383 -6.19 0.58 -0.34
CA THR A 383 -6.75 0.56 -1.69
C THR A 383 -6.67 -0.86 -2.24
N PHE A 384 -7.78 -1.34 -2.80
CA PHE A 384 -7.81 -2.55 -3.61
C PHE A 384 -7.89 -2.14 -5.07
N ILE A 385 -6.98 -2.64 -5.89
CA ILE A 385 -6.94 -2.37 -7.33
C ILE A 385 -7.12 -3.69 -8.04
N TYR A 386 -8.03 -3.69 -9.00
CA TYR A 386 -8.29 -4.80 -9.90
C TYR A 386 -8.18 -4.27 -11.33
N TYR A 387 -7.36 -4.94 -12.14
CA TYR A 387 -7.12 -4.61 -13.54
C TYR A 387 -7.76 -5.64 -14.46
#